data_AF-A0A6N7PY89-F1
#
_entry.id   AF-A0A6N7PY89-F1
#
_cell.length_a   1.000
_cell.length_b   1.000
_cell.length_c   1.000
_cell.angle_alpha   90.00
_cell.angle_beta   90.00
_cell.angle_gamma   90.00
#
_symmetry.space_group_name_H-M   'P 1'
#
loop_
_entity.id
_entity.type
_entity.pdbx_description
1 polymer ?
#
loop_
_entity_poly.entity_id
_entity_poly.type
_entity_poly.pdbx_seq_one_letter_code
_entity_poly.pdbx_strand_id
1 'polypeptide(L)'
;MTAPPDKPPRLFARIAAVVLLLGVFGFLVAAQSDPSAPAPSASPAGGEPPPPAEPFGPSPTPPDPALVVLLDGMTVGHEVNGWKVVNFYPTNEKVAWVELQRGELFFSVGIGPKGTGKPPPPIQTDVYEVGYGMQRPRDAGISQQEMTAAAEYVATRIRKREKEVPRPRGL
;
A
#
# COMPACT_ATOMS: atom_id res chain seq x y z
N MET A 1 39.68 -36.57 -43.37
CA MET A 1 39.09 -35.36 -43.98
C MET A 1 38.83 -34.40 -42.83
N THR A 2 39.55 -33.29 -42.83
CA THR A 2 39.82 -32.44 -41.67
C THR A 2 39.62 -30.99 -42.10
N ALA A 3 38.73 -30.24 -41.44
CA ALA A 3 38.64 -28.76 -41.34
C ALA A 3 37.36 -28.39 -40.54
N PRO A 4 37.25 -27.18 -39.96
CA PRO A 4 38.02 -26.69 -38.81
C PRO A 4 37.10 -26.17 -37.65
N PRO A 5 37.64 -25.94 -36.45
CA PRO A 5 36.98 -25.20 -35.38
C PRO A 5 37.35 -23.71 -35.45
N ASP A 6 36.37 -22.81 -35.60
CA ASP A 6 36.64 -21.37 -35.46
C ASP A 6 35.39 -20.59 -35.07
N LYS A 7 35.33 -20.13 -33.82
CA LYS A 7 34.57 -18.92 -33.47
C LYS A 7 35.38 -18.11 -32.45
N PRO A 8 36.05 -17.03 -32.90
CA PRO A 8 36.79 -16.15 -31.99
C PRO A 8 35.86 -15.21 -31.22
N PRO A 9 36.34 -14.67 -30.08
CA PRO A 9 35.60 -13.76 -29.21
C PRO A 9 35.60 -12.34 -29.81
N ARG A 10 34.56 -11.57 -29.51
CA ARG A 10 34.58 -10.11 -29.70
C ARG A 10 34.18 -9.40 -28.40
N LEU A 11 35.19 -9.24 -27.56
CA LEU A 11 35.35 -8.03 -26.73
C LEU A 11 35.62 -6.82 -27.65
N PHE A 12 35.46 -5.61 -27.11
CA PHE A 12 35.72 -4.28 -27.67
C PHE A 12 34.63 -3.71 -28.60
N ALA A 13 34.25 -2.43 -28.58
CA ALA A 13 34.54 -1.25 -27.77
C ALA A 13 33.75 -0.08 -28.42
N ARG A 14 33.52 1.00 -27.66
CA ARG A 14 33.31 2.44 -28.03
C ARG A 14 32.17 3.00 -27.16
N ILE A 15 32.41 3.74 -26.07
CA ILE A 15 33.10 5.03 -25.86
C ILE A 15 32.39 6.22 -26.53
N ALA A 16 32.24 7.29 -25.73
CA ALA A 16 31.97 8.72 -26.00
C ALA A 16 30.50 9.16 -25.79
N ALA A 17 30.15 9.85 -24.70
CA ALA A 17 30.50 11.22 -24.29
C ALA A 17 29.68 12.30 -25.02
N VAL A 18 28.71 12.91 -24.31
CA VAL A 18 28.16 14.23 -24.62
C VAL A 18 28.02 15.00 -23.31
N VAL A 19 29.03 15.82 -23.02
CA VAL A 19 29.01 16.93 -22.08
C VAL A 19 29.18 18.20 -22.93
N LEU A 20 28.32 19.19 -22.70
CA LEU A 20 28.54 20.65 -22.77
C LEU A 20 27.43 21.42 -23.49
N LEU A 21 26.75 22.27 -22.71
CA LEU A 21 26.28 23.64 -22.99
C LEU A 21 25.43 24.01 -21.75
N LEU A 22 25.93 24.58 -20.64
CA LEU A 22 26.70 25.80 -20.43
C LEU A 22 26.13 27.03 -21.16
N GLY A 23 25.38 27.82 -20.40
CA GLY A 23 24.87 29.17 -20.70
C GLY A 23 23.90 29.54 -19.58
N VAL A 24 24.35 29.91 -18.37
CA VAL A 24 24.85 31.24 -17.97
C VAL A 24 24.04 32.36 -18.63
N PHE A 25 22.96 32.76 -17.97
CA PHE A 25 22.52 34.15 -17.94
C PHE A 25 22.07 34.47 -16.52
N GLY A 26 22.91 35.21 -15.81
CA GLY A 26 22.55 35.81 -14.54
C GLY A 26 21.66 37.02 -14.76
N PHE A 27 20.76 37.27 -13.82
CA PHE A 27 20.45 38.63 -13.44
C PHE A 27 20.30 38.70 -11.93
N LEU A 28 21.24 39.44 -11.33
CA LEU A 28 21.20 40.01 -10.00
C LEU A 28 20.02 40.98 -9.93
N VAL A 29 19.14 40.84 -8.94
CA VAL A 29 18.42 41.97 -8.36
C VAL A 29 18.64 41.90 -6.86
N ALA A 30 19.45 42.84 -6.39
CA ALA A 30 19.67 43.13 -4.99
C ALA A 30 18.63 44.14 -4.48
N ALA A 31 18.40 44.08 -3.17
CA ALA A 31 17.86 45.12 -2.28
C ALA A 31 16.34 45.39 -2.34
N GLN A 32 15.64 45.09 -1.24
CA GLN A 32 15.49 46.03 -0.12
C GLN A 32 14.78 45.35 1.07
N SER A 33 15.37 45.54 2.25
CA SER A 33 14.78 45.20 3.54
C SER A 33 13.79 46.30 3.94
N ASP A 34 12.59 45.93 4.34
CA ASP A 34 11.67 46.81 5.07
C ASP A 34 11.37 46.18 6.43
N PRO A 35 11.84 46.75 7.55
CA PRO A 35 11.47 46.33 8.88
C PRO A 35 10.27 47.15 9.35
N SER A 36 9.11 46.50 9.52
CA SER A 36 8.02 46.84 10.47
C SER A 36 6.64 46.67 9.83
N ALA A 37 6.04 45.50 10.07
CA ALA A 37 4.59 45.41 10.19
C ALA A 37 4.29 44.71 11.52
N PRO A 38 3.49 45.32 12.42
CA PRO A 38 3.18 44.72 13.71
C PRO A 38 2.37 43.44 13.48
N ALA A 39 2.78 42.38 14.17
CA ALA A 39 2.10 41.10 14.18
C ALA A 39 0.62 41.27 14.55
N PRO A 40 -0.34 40.71 13.78
CA PRO A 40 -1.66 40.49 14.33
C PRO A 40 -1.52 39.51 15.48
N SER A 41 -1.92 39.96 16.67
CA SER A 41 -2.13 39.10 17.83
C SER A 41 -3.21 38.08 17.47
N ALA A 42 -2.79 36.90 17.01
CA ALA A 42 -3.65 35.74 16.95
C ALA A 42 -3.72 35.17 18.37
N SER A 43 -4.89 35.33 18.98
CA SER A 43 -5.28 34.71 20.25
C SER A 43 -4.85 33.23 20.31
N PRO A 44 -4.51 32.70 21.50
CA PRO A 44 -4.37 31.26 21.67
C PRO A 44 -5.76 30.65 21.56
N ALA A 45 -6.20 30.32 20.34
CA ALA A 45 -7.28 29.37 20.17
C ALA A 45 -6.73 28.05 20.73
N GLY A 46 -7.25 27.65 21.89
CA GLY A 46 -6.98 26.34 22.47
C GLY A 46 -7.17 25.30 21.37
N GLY A 47 -6.04 24.73 20.92
CA GLY A 47 -6.03 23.62 20.00
C GLY A 47 -6.56 22.42 20.76
N GLU A 48 -7.87 22.25 20.75
CA GLU A 48 -8.47 20.96 21.07
C GLU A 48 -7.79 19.95 20.13
N PRO A 49 -7.12 18.91 20.66
CA PRO A 49 -6.50 17.91 19.82
C PRO A 49 -7.58 17.36 18.88
N PRO A 50 -7.28 17.18 17.57
CA PRO A 50 -8.27 16.66 16.64
C PRO A 50 -8.84 15.36 17.22
N PRO A 51 -10.18 15.19 17.20
CA PRO A 51 -10.79 13.99 17.73
C PRO A 51 -10.17 12.77 17.04
N PRO A 52 -9.96 11.65 17.75
CA PRO A 52 -9.49 10.42 17.13
C PRO A 52 -10.38 10.11 15.92
N ALA A 53 -9.76 9.92 14.75
CA ALA A 53 -10.49 9.49 13.57
C ALA A 53 -11.24 8.19 13.93
N GLU A 54 -12.58 8.25 13.95
CA GLU A 54 -13.39 7.08 14.26
C GLU A 54 -13.10 5.97 13.23
N PRO A 55 -12.92 4.71 13.65
CA PRO A 55 -12.83 3.58 12.72
C PRO A 55 -14.12 3.54 11.88
N PHE A 56 -14.02 3.78 10.56
CA PHE A 56 -15.19 3.91 9.71
C PHE A 56 -15.59 2.58 9.06
N GLY A 57 -16.53 1.90 9.72
CA GLY A 57 -17.20 0.66 9.30
C GLY A 57 -18.29 0.32 10.33
N PRO A 58 -18.94 -0.85 10.26
CA PRO A 58 -19.62 -1.36 11.45
C PRO A 58 -18.63 -1.33 12.63
N SER A 59 -19.15 -1.09 13.84
CA SER A 59 -18.32 -1.05 15.06
C SER A 59 -17.33 -2.23 15.04
N PRO A 60 -16.04 -2.00 15.34
CA PRO A 60 -15.01 -3.02 15.23
C PRO A 60 -15.49 -4.27 15.96
N THR A 61 -15.88 -5.25 15.16
CA THR A 61 -16.34 -6.53 15.66
C THR A 61 -15.09 -7.36 15.86
N PRO A 62 -14.98 -8.14 16.94
CA PRO A 62 -13.87 -9.06 17.07
C PRO A 62 -13.76 -9.90 15.80
N PRO A 63 -12.57 -9.99 15.16
CA PRO A 63 -12.40 -10.77 13.95
C PRO A 63 -12.82 -12.23 14.21
N ASP A 64 -13.38 -12.89 13.19
CA ASP A 64 -13.61 -14.34 13.26
C ASP A 64 -12.29 -15.03 13.65
N PRO A 65 -12.25 -15.81 14.75
CA PRO A 65 -11.05 -16.54 15.15
C PRO A 65 -10.45 -17.37 14.01
N ALA A 66 -11.28 -17.96 13.15
CA ALA A 66 -10.81 -18.73 12.00
C ALA A 66 -10.08 -17.83 10.97
N LEU A 67 -10.54 -16.59 10.77
CA LEU A 67 -9.87 -15.62 9.91
C LEU A 67 -8.51 -15.21 10.50
N VAL A 68 -8.42 -15.00 11.81
CA VAL A 68 -7.14 -14.69 12.48
C VAL A 68 -6.14 -15.83 12.30
N VAL A 69 -6.58 -17.08 12.45
CA VAL A 69 -5.73 -18.26 12.26
C VAL A 69 -5.30 -18.41 10.79
N LEU A 70 -6.21 -18.15 9.84
CA LEU A 70 -5.90 -18.14 8.40
C LEU A 70 -4.87 -17.06 8.05
N LEU A 71 -4.93 -15.90 8.72
CA LEU A 71 -4.00 -14.79 8.54
C LEU A 71 -2.75 -14.89 9.43
N ASP A 72 -2.42 -16.10 9.91
CA ASP A 72 -1.21 -16.38 10.69
C ASP A 72 -1.07 -15.46 11.91
N GLY A 73 -2.17 -15.28 12.65
CA GLY A 73 -2.23 -14.47 13.87
C GLY A 73 -2.35 -12.96 13.65
N MET A 74 -2.64 -12.50 12.44
CA MET A 74 -2.86 -11.08 12.18
C MET A 74 -4.08 -10.57 12.95
N THR A 75 -3.91 -9.47 13.69
CA THR A 75 -4.94 -8.85 14.54
C THR A 75 -4.92 -7.32 14.41
N VAL A 76 -5.89 -6.64 15.04
CA VAL A 76 -5.95 -5.18 15.04
C VAL A 76 -4.71 -4.63 15.75
N GLY A 77 -4.09 -3.63 15.14
CA GLY A 77 -2.82 -3.06 15.57
C GLY A 77 -1.59 -3.64 14.89
N HIS A 78 -1.72 -4.77 14.18
CA HIS A 78 -0.62 -5.36 13.40
C HIS A 78 -0.18 -4.42 12.27
N GLU A 79 1.13 -4.33 12.00
CA GLU A 79 1.68 -3.51 10.93
C GLU A 79 1.98 -4.32 9.66
N VAL A 80 1.59 -3.77 8.51
CA VAL A 80 1.76 -4.31 7.16
C VAL A 80 2.35 -3.22 6.27
N ASN A 81 3.63 -3.31 5.94
CA ASN A 81 4.31 -2.35 5.05
C ASN A 81 4.11 -0.87 5.46
N GLY A 82 4.14 -0.58 6.77
CA GLY A 82 3.91 0.76 7.31
C GLY A 82 2.44 1.17 7.43
N TRP A 83 1.49 0.26 7.19
CA TRP A 83 0.06 0.43 7.43
C TRP A 83 -0.38 -0.36 8.66
N LYS A 84 -1.19 0.24 9.52
CA LYS A 84 -1.74 -0.42 10.70
C LYS A 84 -3.07 -1.07 10.35
N VAL A 85 -3.26 -2.33 10.75
CA VAL A 85 -4.56 -3.00 10.66
C VAL A 85 -5.48 -2.40 11.72
N VAL A 86 -6.64 -1.90 11.30
CA VAL A 86 -7.56 -1.19 12.21
C VAL A 86 -8.91 -1.87 12.33
N ASN A 87 -9.30 -2.69 11.35
CA ASN A 87 -10.57 -3.40 11.39
C ASN A 87 -10.53 -4.69 10.57
N PHE A 88 -11.39 -5.63 10.96
CA PHE A 88 -11.74 -6.81 10.19
C PHE A 88 -13.25 -6.91 10.15
N TYR A 89 -13.84 -7.05 8.97
CA TYR A 89 -15.27 -7.27 8.90
C TYR A 89 -15.66 -8.15 7.70
N PRO A 90 -16.49 -9.18 7.91
CA PRO A 90 -17.09 -9.93 6.83
C PRO A 90 -18.18 -9.09 6.14
N THR A 91 -18.41 -9.33 4.86
CA THR A 91 -19.54 -8.81 4.10
C THR A 91 -20.53 -9.94 3.81
N ASN A 92 -21.72 -9.55 3.35
CA ASN A 92 -22.72 -10.50 2.88
C ASN A 92 -22.32 -11.23 1.58
N GLU A 93 -21.24 -10.80 0.93
CA GLU A 93 -20.79 -11.30 -0.38
C GLU A 93 -19.71 -12.37 -0.29
N LYS A 94 -19.56 -13.00 0.88
CA LYS A 94 -18.49 -13.98 1.15
C LYS A 94 -17.08 -13.39 1.02
N VAL A 95 -16.93 -12.11 1.39
CA VAL A 95 -15.65 -11.41 1.39
C VAL A 95 -15.39 -10.88 2.79
N ALA A 96 -14.19 -11.08 3.32
CA ALA A 96 -13.72 -10.44 4.53
C ALA A 96 -12.79 -9.29 4.15
N TRP A 97 -13.04 -8.10 4.70
CA TRP A 97 -12.17 -6.95 4.53
C TRP A 97 -11.23 -6.82 5.71
N VAL A 98 -9.95 -6.58 5.40
CA VAL A 98 -8.93 -6.14 6.33
C VAL A 98 -8.68 -4.66 6.05
N GLU A 99 -9.04 -3.78 6.97
CA GLU A 99 -8.85 -2.35 6.82
C GLU A 99 -7.48 -1.92 7.35
N LEU A 100 -6.79 -1.12 6.54
CA LEU A 100 -5.43 -0.64 6.77
C LEU A 100 -5.44 0.89 6.85
N GLN A 101 -4.75 1.44 7.85
CA GLN A 101 -4.66 2.88 8.11
C GLN A 101 -3.20 3.36 8.17
N ARG A 102 -2.92 4.54 7.61
CA ARG A 102 -1.65 5.28 7.79
C ARG A 102 -1.95 6.77 7.88
N GLY A 103 -1.92 7.33 9.08
CA GLY A 103 -2.40 8.69 9.34
C GLY A 103 -3.91 8.78 9.07
N GLU A 104 -4.32 9.71 8.21
CA GLU A 104 -5.72 9.87 7.79
C GLU A 104 -6.08 9.04 6.55
N LEU A 105 -5.11 8.29 6.00
CA LEU A 105 -5.32 7.48 4.80
C LEU A 105 -5.77 6.08 5.18
N PHE A 106 -6.75 5.55 4.45
CA PHE A 106 -7.24 4.19 4.59
C PHE A 106 -7.36 3.51 3.23
N PHE A 107 -7.23 2.19 3.23
CA PHE A 107 -7.73 1.33 2.17
C PHE A 107 -8.00 -0.05 2.76
N SER A 108 -8.62 -0.94 1.98
CA SER A 108 -8.97 -2.27 2.44
C SER A 108 -8.44 -3.35 1.52
N VAL A 109 -8.01 -4.46 2.11
CA VAL A 109 -7.67 -5.71 1.41
C VAL A 109 -8.84 -6.67 1.58
N GLY A 110 -9.42 -7.12 0.47
CA GLY A 110 -10.54 -8.03 0.44
C GLY A 110 -10.07 -9.46 0.23
N ILE A 111 -10.59 -10.40 1.03
CA ILE A 111 -10.30 -11.83 0.96
C ILE A 111 -11.63 -12.54 0.68
N GLY A 112 -11.72 -13.22 -0.46
CA GLY A 112 -12.90 -14.03 -0.81
C GLY A 112 -12.48 -15.42 -1.28
N PRO A 113 -13.38 -16.42 -1.29
CA PRO A 113 -13.12 -17.68 -1.99
C PRO A 113 -12.84 -17.43 -3.46
N LYS A 114 -12.08 -18.34 -4.08
CA LYS A 114 -11.87 -18.33 -5.53
C LYS A 114 -13.21 -18.36 -6.29
N GLY A 115 -13.31 -17.54 -7.33
CA GLY A 115 -14.51 -17.32 -8.13
C GLY A 115 -15.45 -16.22 -7.62
N THR A 116 -15.07 -15.47 -6.57
CA THR A 116 -15.91 -14.40 -5.99
C THR A 116 -15.78 -13.10 -6.80
N GLY A 117 -14.56 -12.73 -7.19
CA GLY A 117 -14.29 -11.52 -7.96
C GLY A 117 -14.69 -11.63 -9.44
N LYS A 118 -15.26 -10.55 -9.98
CA LYS A 118 -15.62 -10.43 -11.40
C LYS A 118 -15.23 -9.04 -11.95
N PRO A 119 -14.12 -8.92 -12.70
CA PRO A 119 -13.12 -9.96 -13.01
C PRO A 119 -12.36 -10.44 -11.75
N PRO A 120 -11.69 -11.60 -11.80
CA PRO A 120 -10.86 -12.06 -10.69
C PRO A 120 -9.78 -11.02 -10.36
N PRO A 121 -9.47 -10.81 -9.07
CA PRO A 121 -8.39 -9.90 -8.69
C PRO A 121 -7.02 -10.47 -9.11
N PRO A 122 -5.98 -9.61 -9.19
CA PRO A 122 -4.67 -10.01 -9.69
C PRO A 122 -3.95 -11.01 -8.78
N ILE A 123 -4.31 -11.07 -7.49
CA ILE A 123 -3.65 -11.94 -6.51
C ILE A 123 -4.59 -13.10 -6.18
N GLN A 124 -4.10 -14.31 -6.40
CA GLN A 124 -4.81 -15.54 -6.08
C GLN A 124 -3.93 -16.48 -5.25
N THR A 125 -4.59 -17.33 -4.49
CA THR A 125 -4.03 -18.46 -3.74
C THR A 125 -4.67 -19.75 -4.25
N ASP A 126 -4.41 -20.89 -3.59
CA ASP A 126 -5.03 -22.14 -4.01
C ASP A 126 -6.56 -22.08 -3.83
N VAL A 127 -7.03 -21.48 -2.73
CA VAL A 127 -8.45 -21.50 -2.33
C VAL A 127 -9.11 -20.12 -2.34
N TYR A 128 -8.33 -19.03 -2.27
CA TYR A 128 -8.83 -17.66 -2.11
C TYR A 128 -8.37 -16.72 -3.23
N GLU A 129 -9.16 -15.67 -3.42
CA GLU A 129 -8.86 -14.47 -4.20
C GLU A 129 -8.60 -13.30 -3.25
N VAL A 130 -7.58 -12.50 -3.54
CA VAL A 130 -7.17 -11.36 -2.72
C VAL A 130 -7.15 -10.09 -3.58
N GLY A 131 -8.00 -9.13 -3.21
CA GLY A 131 -8.11 -7.83 -3.88
C GLY A 131 -7.78 -6.67 -2.94
N TYR A 132 -7.67 -5.46 -3.48
CA TYR A 132 -7.52 -4.24 -2.70
C TYR A 132 -8.37 -3.11 -3.29
N GLY A 133 -8.79 -2.17 -2.45
CA GLY A 133 -9.61 -1.04 -2.87
C GLY A 133 -10.10 -0.19 -1.72
N MET A 134 -11.23 0.49 -1.91
CA MET A 134 -11.89 1.31 -0.88
C MET A 134 -10.98 2.38 -0.26
N GLN A 135 -10.19 3.06 -1.08
CA GLN A 135 -9.31 4.14 -0.61
C GLN A 135 -10.11 5.29 0.00
N ARG A 136 -9.66 5.79 1.15
CA ARG A 136 -10.25 6.95 1.83
C ARG A 136 -9.15 7.92 2.32
N PRO A 137 -9.31 9.24 2.10
CA PRO A 137 -10.32 9.87 1.23
C PRO A 137 -10.24 9.32 -0.20
N ARG A 138 -11.31 9.49 -0.98
CA ARG A 138 -11.26 9.10 -2.40
C ARG A 138 -10.08 9.83 -3.04
N ASP A 139 -9.34 9.13 -3.89
CA ASP A 139 -8.14 9.68 -4.55
C ASP A 139 -7.05 10.10 -3.55
N ALA A 140 -6.94 9.41 -2.41
CA ALA A 140 -5.92 9.56 -1.37
C ALA A 140 -4.44 9.50 -1.86
N GLY A 141 -4.19 9.29 -3.15
CA GLY A 141 -2.86 9.19 -3.72
C GLY A 141 -2.11 7.93 -3.27
N ILE A 142 -2.81 6.93 -2.73
CA ILE A 142 -2.20 5.66 -2.33
C ILE A 142 -1.81 4.94 -3.61
N SER A 143 -0.51 4.68 -3.77
CA SER A 143 -0.01 4.08 -4.99
C SER A 143 -0.54 2.66 -5.16
N GLN A 144 -0.79 2.26 -6.41
CA GLN A 144 -1.18 0.88 -6.71
C GLN A 144 -0.14 -0.14 -6.21
N GLN A 145 1.13 0.23 -6.26
CA GLN A 145 2.24 -0.58 -5.77
C GLN A 145 2.13 -0.84 -4.26
N GLU A 146 1.83 0.19 -3.45
CA GLU A 146 1.65 0.03 -2.00
C GLU A 146 0.47 -0.88 -1.66
N MET A 147 -0.69 -0.68 -2.30
CA MET A 147 -1.86 -1.53 -2.06
C MET A 147 -1.60 -2.98 -2.49
N THR A 148 -0.93 -3.17 -3.63
CA THR A 148 -0.54 -4.51 -4.11
C THR A 148 0.41 -5.20 -3.14
N ALA A 149 1.40 -4.47 -2.61
CA ALA A 149 2.34 -5.02 -1.63
C ALA A 149 1.64 -5.46 -0.33
N ALA A 150 0.67 -4.68 0.15
CA ALA A 150 -0.13 -5.06 1.32
C ALA A 150 -1.03 -6.28 1.04
N ALA A 151 -1.65 -6.34 -0.15
CA ALA A 151 -2.46 -7.47 -0.56
C ALA A 151 -1.62 -8.75 -0.73
N GLU A 152 -0.42 -8.68 -1.30
CA GLU A 152 0.50 -9.82 -1.38
C GLU A 152 1.00 -10.28 0.00
N TYR A 153 1.19 -9.35 0.94
CA TYR A 153 1.51 -9.69 2.32
C TYR A 153 0.39 -10.53 2.96
N VAL A 154 -0.87 -10.11 2.79
CA VAL A 154 -2.04 -10.86 3.23
C VAL A 154 -2.11 -12.23 2.54
N ALA A 155 -1.96 -12.27 1.21
CA ALA A 155 -1.99 -13.51 0.44
C ALA A 155 -0.89 -14.49 0.86
N THR A 156 0.32 -14.00 1.16
CA THR A 156 1.43 -14.84 1.65
C THR A 156 1.10 -15.52 2.97
N ARG A 157 0.43 -14.82 3.89
CA ARG A 157 -0.03 -15.40 5.16
C ARG A 157 -1.12 -16.46 4.92
N ILE A 158 -2.06 -16.18 4.02
CA ILE A 158 -3.09 -17.15 3.61
C ILE A 158 -2.44 -18.42 3.04
N ARG A 159 -1.51 -18.29 2.09
CA ARG A 159 -0.79 -19.43 1.46
C ARG A 159 -0.11 -20.33 2.49
N LYS A 160 0.42 -19.76 3.58
CA LYS A 160 1.05 -20.51 4.68
C LYS A 160 0.06 -21.37 5.45
N ARG A 161 -1.22 -20.99 5.53
CA ARG A 161 -2.21 -21.58 6.44
C ARG A 161 -3.39 -22.25 5.74
N GLU A 162 -3.65 -21.96 4.47
CA GLU A 162 -4.87 -22.38 3.77
C GLU A 162 -5.05 -23.90 3.63
N LYS A 163 -3.98 -24.69 3.79
CA LYS A 163 -4.02 -26.16 3.76
C LYS A 163 -4.32 -26.80 5.12
N GLU A 164 -4.11 -26.06 6.21
CA GLU A 164 -4.19 -26.55 7.58
C GLU A 164 -5.40 -26.00 8.33
N VAL A 165 -5.95 -24.88 7.86
CA VAL A 165 -7.00 -24.12 8.55
C VAL A 165 -8.32 -24.30 7.79
N PRO A 166 -9.41 -24.68 8.48
CA PRO A 166 -10.73 -24.71 7.85
C PRO A 166 -11.14 -23.33 7.38
N ARG A 167 -11.98 -23.26 6.33
CA ARG A 167 -12.46 -21.99 5.79
C ARG A 167 -13.18 -21.18 6.89
N PRO A 168 -12.85 -19.88 7.07
CA PRO A 168 -13.54 -19.00 8.01
C PRO A 168 -15.03 -18.87 7.72
N ARG A 169 -15.84 -18.57 8.74
CA ARG A 169 -17.28 -18.39 8.56
C ARG A 169 -17.52 -17.07 7.84
N GLY A 170 -18.42 -17.09 6.84
CA GLY A 170 -18.68 -15.91 6.03
C GLY A 170 -17.69 -15.70 4.89
N LEU A 171 -16.82 -16.68 4.63
CA LEU A 171 -16.10 -16.87 3.36
C LEU A 171 -16.63 -18.15 2.68
#